data_AF-A0A890CAB4-F1
#
_entry.id   AF-A0A890CAB4-F1
#
_cell.length_a   1.000
_cell.length_b   1.000
_cell.length_c   1.000
_cell.angle_alpha   90.00
_cell.angle_beta   90.00
_cell.angle_gamma   90.00
#
_symmetry.space_group_name_H-M   'P 1'
#
loop_
_entity.id
_entity.type
_entity.pdbx_description
1 polymer ?
#
loop_
_entity_poly.entity_id
_entity_poly.type
_entity_poly.pdbx_seq_one_letter_code
_entity_poly.pdbx_strand_id
1 'polypeptide(L)'
;MQKVNNNKEMAFLVEDIEALLEMNRLLEKENQELKHEISKLKSQISSLKAHDIERKSILWKKLQNPINNNVTSTKEGVVYGQQKHVVSQASEKPSSTPPPPPTTAFPPPPPPPMPCKAVMGSKLAVRRVPQVIEFYRYLNKRNAKIENRANGTGSSIEGINNNPRNMIGEIENRSMYHSAIEKEHVACTSVIFVEETAIFKDISEVEAFVKHLDEELSCLVDERAVLKHFPQWPERKADAIREAACCFRDLKNLESELLSYKDNPKQPLPKTLQRLQTLQDRLERVIENIEKTRESTCKRYRDLQIPWEWMLDSGLVGQNSRLLNAENVLHQGARFAYRVHQFAGGFDIDTEHVFEELKRIRTSKFPEAN
;
A
#
# COMPACT_ATOMS: atom_id res chain seq x y z
N MET A 1 53.68 -60.00 -11.52
CA MET A 1 52.25 -59.87 -11.86
C MET A 1 51.61 -58.61 -11.29
N GLN A 2 51.82 -58.25 -10.02
CA GLN A 2 51.29 -57.02 -9.38
C GLN A 2 51.50 -55.71 -10.19
N LYS A 3 52.72 -55.49 -10.70
CA LYS A 3 53.12 -54.26 -11.39
C LYS A 3 52.38 -54.04 -12.72
N VAL A 4 51.99 -55.13 -13.39
CA VAL A 4 51.21 -55.09 -14.65
C VAL A 4 49.74 -54.83 -14.36
N ASN A 5 49.22 -55.30 -13.22
CA ASN A 5 47.85 -55.04 -12.80
C ASN A 5 47.65 -53.56 -12.43
N ASN A 6 48.58 -53.00 -11.64
CA ASN A 6 48.55 -51.58 -11.27
C ASN A 6 48.68 -50.66 -12.49
N ASN A 7 49.44 -51.06 -13.53
CA ASN A 7 49.56 -50.28 -14.76
C ASN A 7 48.26 -50.27 -15.58
N LYS A 8 47.50 -51.38 -15.58
CA LYS A 8 46.20 -51.44 -16.26
C LYS A 8 45.14 -50.62 -15.54
N GLU A 9 45.15 -50.66 -14.21
CA GLU A 9 44.23 -49.89 -13.36
C GLU A 9 44.52 -48.39 -13.46
N MET A 10 45.80 -47.99 -13.47
CA MET A 10 46.21 -46.62 -13.77
C MET A 10 45.75 -46.14 -15.16
N ALA A 11 45.88 -46.98 -16.19
CA ALA A 11 45.46 -46.60 -17.54
C ALA A 11 43.94 -46.37 -17.63
N PHE A 12 43.14 -47.22 -16.97
CA PHE A 12 41.69 -47.07 -16.92
C PHE A 12 41.27 -45.79 -16.18
N LEU A 13 41.92 -45.49 -15.05
CA LEU A 13 41.65 -44.25 -14.30
C LEU A 13 42.00 -42.99 -15.09
N VAL A 14 43.07 -43.03 -15.90
CA VAL A 14 43.44 -41.91 -16.78
C VAL A 14 42.38 -41.70 -17.86
N GLU A 15 41.88 -42.77 -18.47
CA GLU A 15 40.82 -42.72 -19.48
C GLU A 15 39.49 -42.17 -18.91
N ASP A 16 39.11 -42.60 -17.69
CA ASP A 16 37.95 -42.06 -16.98
C ASP A 16 38.09 -40.56 -16.66
N ILE A 17 39.27 -40.11 -16.23
CA ILE A 17 39.55 -38.70 -15.97
C ILE A 17 39.45 -37.87 -17.25
N GLU A 18 39.99 -38.37 -18.37
CA GLU A 18 39.89 -37.71 -19.67
C GLU A 18 38.43 -37.60 -20.14
N ALA A 19 37.63 -38.65 -19.97
CA ALA A 19 36.20 -38.62 -20.29
C ALA A 19 35.43 -37.61 -19.43
N LEU A 20 35.73 -37.54 -18.13
CA LEU A 20 35.13 -36.56 -17.21
C LEU A 20 35.53 -35.12 -17.55
N LEU A 21 36.77 -34.89 -17.98
CA LEU A 21 37.24 -33.58 -18.42
C LEU A 21 36.51 -33.11 -19.68
N GLU A 22 36.30 -34.00 -20.66
CA GLU A 22 35.56 -33.64 -21.88
C GLU A 22 34.07 -33.37 -21.58
N MET A 23 33.47 -34.15 -20.67
CA MET A 23 32.10 -33.89 -20.21
C MET A 23 31.99 -32.52 -19.52
N ASN A 24 32.95 -32.16 -18.67
CA ASN A 24 32.99 -30.83 -18.05
C ASN A 24 33.10 -29.72 -19.10
N ARG A 25 33.93 -29.91 -20.13
CA ARG A 25 34.09 -28.95 -21.23
C ARG A 25 32.78 -28.74 -22.01
N LEU A 26 32.02 -29.81 -22.22
CA LEU A 26 30.69 -29.74 -22.85
C LEU A 26 29.68 -29.00 -21.98
N LEU A 27 29.63 -29.31 -20.68
CA LEU A 27 28.75 -28.63 -19.73
C LEU A 27 29.09 -27.14 -19.58
N GLU A 28 30.36 -26.77 -19.64
CA GLU A 28 30.78 -25.36 -19.65
C GLU A 28 30.29 -24.63 -20.90
N LYS A 29 30.33 -25.29 -22.06
CA LYS A 29 29.81 -24.74 -23.32
C LYS A 29 28.30 -24.54 -23.25
N GLU A 30 27.55 -25.54 -22.77
CA GLU A 30 26.09 -25.43 -22.59
C GLU A 30 25.74 -24.32 -21.59
N ASN A 31 26.46 -24.20 -20.49
CA ASN A 31 26.30 -23.10 -19.53
C ASN A 31 26.54 -21.73 -20.18
N GLN A 32 27.52 -21.61 -21.07
CA GLN A 32 27.73 -20.38 -21.84
C GLN A 32 26.54 -20.10 -22.75
N GLU A 33 26.03 -21.08 -23.50
CA GLU A 33 24.87 -20.91 -24.37
C GLU A 33 23.61 -20.49 -23.58
N LEU A 34 23.36 -21.12 -22.42
CA LEU A 34 22.27 -20.75 -21.52
C LEU A 34 22.42 -19.31 -20.99
N LYS A 35 23.64 -18.87 -20.64
CA LYS A 35 23.89 -17.48 -20.24
C LYS A 35 23.58 -16.48 -21.36
N HIS A 36 23.87 -16.84 -22.61
CA HIS A 36 23.53 -16.00 -23.76
C HIS A 36 22.01 -15.94 -23.96
N GLU A 37 21.29 -17.06 -23.85
CA GLU A 37 19.83 -17.08 -24.00
C GLU A 37 19.14 -16.31 -22.86
N ILE A 38 19.61 -16.44 -21.62
CA ILE A 38 19.13 -15.63 -20.49
C ILE A 38 19.30 -14.14 -20.77
N SER A 39 20.46 -13.74 -21.32
CA SER A 39 20.74 -12.34 -21.65
C SER A 39 19.79 -11.81 -22.74
N LYS A 40 19.49 -12.65 -23.74
CA LYS A 40 18.54 -12.36 -24.82
C LYS A 40 17.09 -12.29 -24.33
N LEU A 41 16.66 -13.22 -23.48
CA LEU A 41 15.33 -13.19 -22.86
C LEU A 41 15.16 -11.96 -21.96
N LYS A 42 16.21 -11.59 -21.21
CA LYS A 42 16.21 -10.39 -20.37
C LYS A 42 16.04 -9.11 -21.20
N SER A 43 16.68 -9.03 -22.37
CA SER A 43 16.50 -7.88 -23.28
C SER A 43 15.09 -7.84 -23.87
N GLN A 44 14.54 -8.99 -24.27
CA GLN A 44 13.14 -9.10 -24.74
C GLN A 44 12.13 -8.68 -23.67
N ILE A 45 12.28 -9.15 -22.43
CA ILE A 45 11.41 -8.75 -21.31
C ILE A 45 11.50 -7.24 -21.07
N SER A 46 12.71 -6.67 -21.15
CA SER A 46 12.92 -5.22 -20.99
C SER A 46 12.19 -4.43 -22.10
N SER A 47 12.27 -4.90 -23.35
CA SER A 47 11.54 -4.31 -24.48
C SER A 47 10.02 -4.42 -24.30
N LEU A 48 9.51 -5.57 -23.87
CA LEU A 48 8.08 -5.77 -23.63
C LEU A 48 7.57 -4.88 -22.49
N LYS A 49 8.35 -4.73 -21.42
CA LYS A 49 8.04 -3.81 -20.33
C LYS A 49 7.98 -2.36 -20.81
N ALA A 50 8.94 -1.93 -21.63
CA ALA A 50 8.92 -0.58 -22.20
C ALA A 50 7.66 -0.35 -23.05
N HIS A 51 7.28 -1.33 -23.89
CA HIS A 51 6.06 -1.25 -24.68
C HIS A 51 4.79 -1.21 -23.81
N ASP A 52 4.74 -1.95 -22.71
CA ASP A 52 3.59 -1.93 -21.80
C ASP A 52 3.45 -0.58 -21.07
N ILE A 53 4.58 -0.01 -20.64
CA ILE A 53 4.64 1.33 -20.05
C ILE A 53 4.14 2.38 -21.05
N GLU A 54 4.57 2.32 -22.31
CA GLU A 54 4.13 3.23 -23.37
C GLU A 54 2.62 3.09 -23.64
N ARG A 55 2.10 1.86 -23.78
CA ARG A 55 0.65 1.62 -23.95
C ARG A 55 -0.16 2.19 -22.81
N LYS A 56 0.27 1.95 -21.56
CA LYS A 56 -0.38 2.51 -20.37
C LYS A 56 -0.35 4.04 -20.41
N SER A 57 0.78 4.65 -20.75
CA SER A 57 0.92 6.10 -20.89
C SER A 57 -0.04 6.69 -21.93
N ILE A 58 -0.19 6.04 -23.09
CA ILE A 58 -1.15 6.45 -24.14
C ILE A 58 -2.59 6.35 -23.64
N LEU A 59 -2.95 5.27 -22.94
CA LEU A 59 -4.28 5.09 -22.36
C LEU A 59 -4.58 6.14 -21.28
N TRP A 60 -3.62 6.42 -20.40
CA TRP A 60 -3.74 7.48 -19.40
C TRP A 60 -3.93 8.86 -20.05
N LYS A 61 -3.17 9.18 -21.11
CA LYS A 61 -3.35 10.42 -21.89
C LYS A 61 -4.74 10.51 -22.54
N LYS A 62 -5.28 9.40 -23.06
CA LYS A 62 -6.64 9.33 -23.63
C LYS A 62 -7.73 9.51 -22.55
N LEU A 63 -7.50 9.00 -21.34
CA LEU A 63 -8.44 9.16 -20.23
C LEU A 63 -8.46 10.60 -19.69
N GLN A 64 -7.31 11.29 -19.71
CA GLN A 64 -7.18 12.68 -19.25
C GLN A 64 -7.80 13.70 -20.22
N ASN A 65 -7.87 13.39 -21.52
CA ASN A 65 -8.41 14.29 -22.57
C ASN A 65 -9.57 13.63 -23.34
N PRO A 66 -10.80 13.58 -22.77
CA PRO A 66 -11.94 12.94 -23.43
C PRO A 66 -12.54 13.77 -24.59
N ILE A 67 -12.11 15.02 -24.79
CA ILE A 67 -12.55 15.88 -25.90
C ILE A 67 -11.39 16.12 -26.87
N ASN A 68 -11.07 15.11 -27.66
CA ASN A 68 -10.74 15.31 -29.07
C ASN A 68 -10.79 13.98 -29.82
N ASN A 69 -11.99 13.54 -30.14
CA ASN A 69 -12.19 12.58 -31.22
C ASN A 69 -13.02 13.27 -32.29
N ASN A 70 -12.34 13.75 -33.33
CA ASN A 70 -12.78 13.60 -34.71
C ASN A 70 -11.60 13.88 -35.64
N VAL A 71 -11.13 12.83 -36.32
CA VAL A 71 -11.07 12.68 -37.77
C VAL A 71 -9.96 11.67 -38.09
N THR A 72 -10.39 10.47 -38.50
CA THR A 72 -9.62 9.61 -39.39
C THR A 72 -9.65 10.18 -40.80
N SER A 73 -8.49 10.38 -41.42
CA SER A 73 -8.31 10.08 -42.84
C SER A 73 -6.83 9.91 -43.19
N THR A 74 -6.51 8.67 -43.51
CA THR A 74 -5.44 8.18 -44.38
C THR A 74 -5.13 9.14 -45.53
N LYS A 75 -3.84 9.35 -45.83
CA LYS A 75 -3.29 9.29 -47.20
C LYS A 75 -1.76 9.26 -47.19
N GLU A 76 -1.27 8.57 -48.21
CA GLU A 76 0.06 8.03 -48.45
C GLU A 76 1.12 9.09 -48.80
N GLY A 77 2.39 8.70 -48.64
CA GLY A 77 3.38 8.89 -49.71
C GLY A 77 4.35 10.08 -49.64
N VAL A 78 5.64 9.70 -49.59
CA VAL A 78 6.71 10.23 -50.47
C VAL A 78 7.44 11.54 -50.05
N VAL A 79 8.64 11.33 -49.46
CA VAL A 79 9.97 11.80 -49.92
C VAL A 79 10.47 13.26 -49.67
N TYR A 80 11.79 13.31 -49.39
CA TYR A 80 12.78 14.43 -49.31
C TYR A 80 12.50 15.52 -48.25
N GLY A 81 13.46 16.01 -47.48
CA GLY A 81 14.91 15.87 -47.44
C GLY A 81 15.50 16.98 -46.56
N GLN A 82 16.74 16.75 -46.11
CA GLN A 82 17.76 17.76 -45.76
C GLN A 82 17.51 18.71 -44.56
N GLN A 83 18.32 18.55 -43.50
CA GLN A 83 19.49 19.40 -43.15
C GLN A 83 19.08 20.66 -42.38
N LYS A 84 19.81 21.25 -41.43
CA LYS A 84 21.12 21.08 -40.78
C LYS A 84 21.21 22.23 -39.76
N HIS A 85 21.93 22.03 -38.63
CA HIS A 85 22.75 23.04 -37.92
C HIS A 85 22.05 24.34 -37.42
N VAL A 86 22.48 25.17 -36.46
CA VAL A 86 23.65 25.32 -35.59
C VAL A 86 23.31 26.40 -34.54
N VAL A 87 23.82 26.22 -33.31
CA VAL A 87 24.44 27.19 -32.37
C VAL A 87 24.03 28.67 -32.45
N SER A 88 23.70 29.29 -31.29
CA SER A 88 24.58 30.30 -30.64
C SER A 88 24.00 30.93 -29.38
N GLN A 89 24.92 31.13 -28.43
CA GLN A 89 24.84 31.89 -27.17
C GLN A 89 24.98 33.40 -27.39
N ALA A 90 24.53 34.21 -26.41
CA ALA A 90 25.16 35.41 -25.81
C ALA A 90 24.06 36.16 -25.01
N SER A 91 24.12 36.32 -23.68
CA SER A 91 24.94 37.23 -22.83
C SER A 91 24.78 38.73 -23.15
N GLU A 92 24.19 39.50 -22.22
CA GLU A 92 24.64 40.84 -21.80
C GLU A 92 23.82 41.43 -20.61
N LYS A 93 24.49 42.21 -19.75
CA LYS A 93 24.05 43.06 -18.59
C LYS A 93 24.59 44.50 -18.92
N PRO A 94 24.36 45.66 -18.20
CA PRO A 94 23.72 45.94 -16.89
C PRO A 94 22.96 47.33 -16.76
N SER A 95 22.66 47.76 -15.51
CA SER A 95 22.31 49.13 -14.98
C SER A 95 20.83 49.60 -15.10
N SER A 96 20.19 50.42 -14.23
CA SER A 96 20.47 51.10 -12.93
C SER A 96 19.16 51.67 -12.31
N THR A 97 19.17 51.89 -10.98
CA THR A 97 18.41 52.85 -10.14
C THR A 97 16.93 52.64 -9.71
N PRO A 98 16.53 53.14 -8.50
CA PRO A 98 15.35 52.71 -7.73
C PRO A 98 14.17 53.73 -7.72
N PRO A 99 12.95 53.34 -7.28
CA PRO A 99 11.90 54.30 -6.91
C PRO A 99 11.42 54.22 -5.42
N PRO A 100 10.67 55.25 -4.95
CA PRO A 100 10.49 55.67 -3.54
C PRO A 100 9.24 55.07 -2.83
N PRO A 101 8.99 55.33 -1.51
CA PRO A 101 7.77 54.93 -0.82
C PRO A 101 6.61 55.91 -1.12
N PRO A 102 5.33 55.47 -1.09
CA PRO A 102 4.49 55.92 0.03
C PRO A 102 3.35 54.97 0.46
N THR A 103 2.98 55.18 1.73
CA THR A 103 1.76 54.85 2.48
C THR A 103 0.45 55.00 1.69
N THR A 104 -0.51 54.07 1.86
CA THR A 104 -1.91 54.25 2.33
C THR A 104 -2.79 53.06 1.93
N ALA A 105 -3.77 52.76 2.80
CA ALA A 105 -4.61 51.57 2.79
C ALA A 105 -5.55 51.46 1.57
N PHE A 106 -5.67 50.25 1.01
CA PHE A 106 -6.75 49.86 0.10
C PHE A 106 -7.45 48.58 0.62
N PRO A 107 -8.78 48.45 0.46
CA PRO A 107 -9.56 47.28 0.88
C PRO A 107 -9.26 46.03 0.03
N PRO A 108 -9.55 44.80 0.54
CA PRO A 108 -9.23 43.55 -0.15
C PRO A 108 -10.01 43.36 -1.47
N PRO A 109 -9.44 42.62 -2.44
CA PRO A 109 -10.03 42.44 -3.78
C PRO A 109 -11.31 41.57 -3.76
N PRO A 110 -12.22 41.75 -4.74
CA PRO A 110 -13.47 41.00 -4.83
C PRO A 110 -13.24 39.54 -5.25
N PRO A 111 -14.15 38.60 -4.86
CA PRO A 111 -14.06 37.19 -5.19
C PRO A 111 -14.28 36.90 -6.70
N PRO A 112 -13.74 35.79 -7.23
CA PRO A 112 -13.79 35.43 -8.64
C PRO A 112 -15.21 35.08 -9.13
N PRO A 113 -15.53 35.31 -10.42
CA PRO A 113 -16.87 35.10 -10.98
C PRO A 113 -17.20 33.61 -11.18
N MET A 114 -18.43 33.22 -10.84
CA MET A 114 -18.98 31.88 -11.10
C MET A 114 -19.30 31.67 -12.59
N PRO A 115 -19.12 30.47 -13.16
CA PRO A 115 -19.42 30.20 -14.57
C PRO A 115 -20.94 30.27 -14.88
N CYS A 116 -21.28 31.02 -15.91
CA CYS A 116 -22.61 31.07 -16.52
C CYS A 116 -23.00 29.74 -17.19
N LYS A 117 -24.31 29.52 -17.25
CA LYS A 117 -25.04 28.31 -17.66
C LYS A 117 -24.84 27.98 -19.15
N ALA A 118 -24.52 26.72 -19.46
CA ALA A 118 -24.80 26.09 -20.75
C ALA A 118 -25.88 25.02 -20.55
N VAL A 119 -26.86 25.00 -21.46
CA VAL A 119 -28.06 24.16 -21.47
C VAL A 119 -27.84 22.93 -22.36
N MET A 120 -28.62 21.87 -22.10
CA MET A 120 -28.80 20.59 -22.81
C MET A 120 -27.87 19.46 -22.31
N GLY A 121 -28.33 18.31 -21.81
CA GLY A 121 -29.67 17.73 -21.73
C GLY A 121 -29.54 16.21 -21.88
N SER A 122 -29.64 15.45 -20.79
CA SER A 122 -29.88 14.00 -20.81
C SER A 122 -30.75 13.60 -19.62
N LYS A 123 -32.05 13.47 -19.93
CA LYS A 123 -33.04 12.53 -19.37
C LYS A 123 -33.05 12.28 -17.85
N LEU A 124 -33.38 13.33 -17.09
CA LEU A 124 -34.18 13.30 -15.85
C LEU A 124 -34.53 14.76 -15.55
N ALA A 125 -35.62 15.24 -16.14
CA ALA A 125 -35.97 16.66 -16.14
C ALA A 125 -36.58 17.09 -14.78
N VAL A 126 -35.75 17.27 -13.76
CA VAL A 126 -36.13 18.07 -12.59
C VAL A 126 -35.86 19.53 -12.93
N ARG A 127 -36.92 20.25 -13.33
CA ARG A 127 -36.85 21.69 -13.57
C ARG A 127 -36.60 22.39 -12.22
N ARG A 128 -35.55 23.20 -12.12
CA ARG A 128 -35.43 24.14 -10.99
C ARG A 128 -36.62 25.09 -11.06
N VAL A 129 -37.46 25.08 -10.04
CA VAL A 129 -38.64 25.94 -9.89
C VAL A 129 -38.24 27.10 -8.99
N PRO A 130 -37.85 28.28 -9.53
CA PRO A 130 -37.39 29.41 -8.72
C PRO A 130 -38.48 29.89 -7.77
N GLN A 131 -39.75 29.68 -8.12
CA GLN A 131 -40.89 29.98 -7.26
C GLN A 131 -40.86 29.23 -5.93
N VAL A 132 -40.25 28.03 -5.86
CA VAL A 132 -40.11 27.28 -4.59
C VAL A 132 -39.11 27.95 -3.66
N ILE A 133 -38.01 28.48 -4.20
CA ILE A 133 -37.00 29.22 -3.43
C ILE A 133 -37.57 30.57 -2.99
N GLU A 134 -38.34 31.24 -3.84
CA GLU A 134 -39.02 32.48 -3.47
C GLU A 134 -40.13 32.24 -2.45
N PHE A 135 -40.90 31.16 -2.56
CA PHE A 135 -41.90 30.76 -1.58
C PHE A 135 -41.27 30.39 -0.23
N TYR A 136 -40.17 29.64 -0.23
CA TYR A 136 -39.40 29.34 0.97
C TYR A 136 -38.83 30.62 1.62
N ARG A 137 -38.25 31.52 0.83
CA ARG A 137 -37.77 32.83 1.31
C ARG A 137 -38.92 33.69 1.82
N TYR A 138 -40.09 33.62 1.21
CA TYR A 138 -41.28 34.36 1.62
C TYR A 138 -41.86 33.83 2.93
N LEU A 139 -41.94 32.52 3.10
CA LEU A 139 -42.32 31.88 4.36
C LEU A 139 -41.32 32.23 5.48
N ASN A 140 -40.02 32.15 5.21
CA ASN A 140 -39.01 32.49 6.20
C ASN A 140 -38.91 33.99 6.48
N LYS A 141 -39.17 34.86 5.49
CA LYS A 141 -39.23 36.31 5.68
C LYS A 141 -40.51 36.73 6.42
N ARG A 142 -41.60 35.97 6.30
CA ARG A 142 -42.77 36.13 7.16
C ARG A 142 -42.51 35.63 8.57
N ASN A 143 -41.83 34.52 8.76
CA ASN A 143 -41.42 34.07 10.10
C ASN A 143 -40.49 35.09 10.78
N ALA A 144 -39.50 35.64 10.06
CA ALA A 144 -38.64 36.72 10.58
C ALA A 144 -39.42 38.03 10.86
N LYS A 145 -40.50 38.31 10.13
CA LYS A 145 -41.35 39.48 10.37
C LYS A 145 -42.39 39.25 11.47
N ILE A 146 -42.80 38.01 11.72
CA ILE A 146 -43.65 37.60 12.85
C ILE A 146 -42.85 37.69 14.15
N GLU A 147 -41.58 37.26 14.14
CA GLU A 147 -40.67 37.43 15.28
C GLU A 147 -40.36 38.91 15.59
N ASN A 148 -40.17 39.75 14.56
CA ASN A 148 -39.94 41.18 14.75
C ASN A 148 -41.22 41.99 15.08
N ARG A 149 -42.42 41.44 14.88
CA ARG A 149 -43.68 42.09 15.30
C ARG A 149 -44.09 41.75 16.73
N ALA A 150 -43.48 40.73 17.33
CA ALA A 150 -43.65 40.43 18.75
C ALA A 150 -42.86 41.39 19.65
N ASN A 151 -41.83 42.07 19.11
CA ASN A 151 -41.00 43.01 19.85
C ASN A 151 -41.13 44.43 19.29
N GLY A 152 -42.23 45.08 19.63
CA GLY A 152 -42.37 46.51 19.41
C GLY A 152 -43.73 47.00 19.82
N THR A 153 -43.92 47.31 21.11
CA THR A 153 -44.39 48.61 21.62
C THR A 153 -44.44 48.56 23.16
N GLY A 154 -43.62 49.40 23.81
CA GLY A 154 -43.98 50.18 24.99
C GLY A 154 -44.38 49.49 26.30
N SER A 155 -43.49 49.65 27.28
CA SER A 155 -43.76 49.89 28.71
C SER A 155 -44.09 48.72 29.66
N SER A 156 -43.24 48.63 30.68
CA SER A 156 -43.48 48.22 32.07
C SER A 156 -43.60 46.73 32.44
N ILE A 157 -42.63 46.35 33.30
CA ILE A 157 -42.73 45.45 34.47
C ILE A 157 -42.71 43.94 34.21
N GLU A 158 -41.70 43.32 34.85
CA GLU A 158 -41.56 41.94 35.37
C GLU A 158 -42.29 40.75 34.71
N GLY A 159 -41.52 39.67 34.53
CA GLY A 159 -42.05 38.32 34.71
C GLY A 159 -41.89 37.37 33.51
N ILE A 160 -40.92 36.47 33.63
CA ILE A 160 -40.98 35.06 33.19
C ILE A 160 -41.53 34.83 31.77
N ASN A 161 -40.66 34.86 30.76
CA ASN A 161 -40.92 34.21 29.46
C ASN A 161 -39.99 33.02 29.28
N ASN A 162 -40.36 31.91 29.95
CA ASN A 162 -39.82 30.58 29.67
C ASN A 162 -40.39 30.11 28.32
N ASN A 163 -39.73 30.45 27.22
CA ASN A 163 -40.04 29.89 25.93
C ASN A 163 -39.24 28.57 25.79
N PRO A 164 -39.86 27.38 25.95
CA PRO A 164 -39.13 26.11 26.00
C PRO A 164 -38.33 25.85 24.74
N ARG A 165 -38.71 26.44 23.59
CA ARG A 165 -37.98 26.34 22.32
C ARG A 165 -36.64 27.08 22.33
N ASN A 166 -36.57 28.25 22.98
CA ASN A 166 -35.32 28.98 23.18
C ASN A 166 -34.45 28.29 24.21
N MET A 167 -35.05 27.72 25.26
CA MET A 167 -34.31 26.88 26.21
C MET A 167 -33.79 25.60 25.54
N ILE A 168 -34.57 24.92 24.69
CA ILE A 168 -34.11 23.74 23.95
C ILE A 168 -32.96 24.09 23.00
N GLY A 169 -33.09 25.16 22.21
CA GLY A 169 -32.02 25.57 21.30
C GLY A 169 -30.76 26.02 22.06
N GLU A 170 -30.92 26.72 23.18
CA GLU A 170 -29.81 27.13 24.03
C GLU A 170 -29.17 25.94 24.76
N ILE A 171 -29.96 24.95 25.21
CA ILE A 171 -29.48 23.70 25.82
C ILE A 171 -28.77 22.83 24.78
N GLU A 172 -29.30 22.68 23.57
CA GLU A 172 -28.65 21.96 22.47
C GLU A 172 -27.33 22.63 22.07
N ASN A 173 -27.31 23.96 22.00
CA ASN A 173 -26.10 24.71 21.68
C ASN A 173 -25.08 24.63 22.84
N ARG A 174 -25.49 24.81 24.10
CA ARG A 174 -24.64 24.60 25.27
C ARG A 174 -24.14 23.16 25.37
N SER A 175 -24.95 22.17 25.00
CA SER A 175 -24.57 20.76 24.93
C SER A 175 -23.57 20.50 23.81
N MET A 176 -23.69 21.18 22.66
CA MET A 176 -22.70 21.15 21.59
C MET A 176 -21.37 21.78 22.03
N TYR A 177 -21.39 22.93 22.71
CA TYR A 177 -20.17 23.55 23.26
C TYR A 177 -19.55 22.69 24.38
N HIS A 178 -20.36 22.13 25.28
CA HIS A 178 -19.88 21.22 26.31
C HIS A 178 -19.25 19.96 25.68
N SER A 179 -19.89 19.39 24.66
CA SER A 179 -19.33 18.27 23.88
C SER A 179 -18.04 18.67 23.17
N ALA A 180 -17.89 19.91 22.71
CA ALA A 180 -16.65 20.39 22.12
C ALA A 180 -15.53 20.55 23.17
N ILE A 181 -15.85 21.03 24.37
CA ILE A 181 -14.91 21.18 25.49
C ILE A 181 -14.49 19.81 26.04
N GLU A 182 -15.42 18.85 26.18
CA GLU A 182 -15.08 17.46 26.52
C GLU A 182 -14.18 16.82 25.45
N LYS A 183 -14.43 17.11 24.16
CA LYS A 183 -13.55 16.68 23.06
C LYS A 183 -12.16 17.30 23.10
N GLU A 184 -12.04 18.58 23.49
CA GLU A 184 -10.73 19.22 23.74
C GLU A 184 -9.97 18.53 24.88
N HIS A 185 -10.67 18.08 25.93
CA HIS A 185 -10.09 17.34 27.05
C HIS A 185 -9.61 15.92 26.67
N VAL A 186 -10.39 15.20 25.83
CA VAL A 186 -10.01 13.89 25.27
C VAL A 186 -8.78 14.00 24.36
N ALA A 187 -8.74 15.03 23.50
CA ALA A 187 -7.60 15.29 22.64
C ALA A 187 -6.33 15.65 23.45
N CYS A 188 -6.44 16.44 24.52
CA CYS A 188 -5.31 16.71 25.40
C CYS A 188 -4.77 15.45 26.10
N THR A 189 -5.67 14.55 26.55
CA THR A 189 -5.28 13.30 27.22
C THR A 189 -4.53 12.36 26.27
N SER A 190 -5.01 12.23 25.02
CA SER A 190 -4.37 11.38 24.01
C SER A 190 -3.04 11.96 23.48
N VAL A 191 -2.94 13.29 23.32
CA VAL A 191 -1.68 13.99 22.97
C VAL A 191 -0.59 13.72 24.02
N ILE A 192 -0.91 13.91 25.30
CA ILE A 192 0.01 13.69 26.42
C ILE A 192 0.46 12.22 26.46
N PHE A 193 -0.43 11.27 26.17
CA PHE A 193 -0.10 9.85 26.18
C PHE A 193 0.89 9.46 25.06
N VAL A 194 0.66 9.92 23.83
CA VAL A 194 1.56 9.60 22.69
C VAL A 194 2.95 10.22 22.89
N GLU A 195 3.01 11.43 23.45
CA GLU A 195 4.25 12.18 23.60
C GLU A 195 5.08 11.75 24.82
N GLU A 196 4.50 11.70 26.03
CA GLU A 196 5.27 11.52 27.28
C GLU A 196 5.33 10.07 27.81
N THR A 197 4.39 9.18 27.46
CA THR A 197 4.21 7.92 28.25
C THR A 197 4.56 6.62 27.52
N ALA A 198 4.63 6.64 26.20
CA ALA A 198 4.68 5.41 25.41
C ALA A 198 6.12 4.89 25.20
N ILE A 199 6.75 4.37 26.26
CA ILE A 199 7.83 3.37 26.12
C ILE A 199 7.15 2.01 26.16
N PHE A 200 6.83 1.47 24.99
CA PHE A 200 6.24 0.14 24.91
C PHE A 200 7.31 -0.92 25.13
N LYS A 201 7.00 -1.93 25.93
CA LYS A 201 7.89 -3.08 26.15
C LYS A 201 7.81 -4.09 25.01
N ASP A 202 6.61 -4.25 24.46
CA ASP A 202 6.32 -5.19 23.39
C ASP A 202 5.31 -4.60 22.40
N ILE A 203 5.33 -5.12 21.17
CA ILE A 203 4.41 -4.73 20.10
C ILE A 203 2.94 -5.02 20.46
N SER A 204 2.66 -5.97 21.36
CA SER A 204 1.30 -6.22 21.85
C SER A 204 0.73 -5.04 22.64
N GLU A 205 1.58 -4.30 23.37
CA GLU A 205 1.17 -3.07 24.07
C GLU A 205 0.86 -1.96 23.07
N VAL A 206 1.64 -1.88 21.98
CA VAL A 206 1.38 -0.96 20.86
C VAL A 206 0.02 -1.26 20.22
N GLU A 207 -0.32 -2.53 19.99
CA GLU A 207 -1.63 -2.91 19.44
C GLU A 207 -2.79 -2.48 20.35
N ALA A 208 -2.67 -2.71 21.66
CA ALA A 208 -3.68 -2.34 22.64
C ALA A 208 -3.83 -0.81 22.74
N PHE A 209 -2.70 -0.10 22.71
CA PHE A 209 -2.67 1.35 22.71
C PHE A 209 -3.32 1.94 21.46
N VAL A 210 -2.98 1.45 20.27
CA VAL A 210 -3.59 1.90 19.01
C VAL A 210 -5.09 1.66 19.03
N LYS A 211 -5.54 0.51 19.53
CA LYS A 211 -6.97 0.23 19.67
C LYS A 211 -7.66 1.26 20.57
N HIS A 212 -7.11 1.56 21.75
CA HIS A 212 -7.67 2.57 22.64
C HIS A 212 -7.64 3.97 22.00
N LEU A 213 -6.53 4.33 21.37
CA LEU A 213 -6.37 5.62 20.71
C LEU A 213 -7.37 5.80 19.56
N ASP A 214 -7.60 4.78 18.74
CA ASP A 214 -8.59 4.83 17.66
C ASP A 214 -10.04 4.83 18.21
N GLU A 215 -10.30 4.19 19.37
CA GLU A 215 -11.60 4.27 20.05
C GLU A 215 -11.89 5.70 20.56
N GLU A 216 -10.90 6.37 21.16
CA GLU A 216 -11.03 7.76 21.63
C GLU A 216 -11.22 8.74 20.46
N LEU A 217 -10.47 8.53 19.37
CA LEU A 217 -10.54 9.37 18.17
C LEU A 217 -11.76 9.07 17.30
N SER A 218 -12.43 7.92 17.48
CA SER A 218 -13.63 7.53 16.72
C SER A 218 -14.79 8.52 16.86
N CYS A 219 -14.80 9.39 17.88
CA CYS A 219 -15.82 10.43 18.06
C CYS A 219 -15.60 11.67 17.17
N LEU A 220 -14.45 11.75 16.48
CA LEU A 220 -14.09 12.83 15.58
C LEU A 220 -14.65 12.55 14.17
N VAL A 221 -15.20 13.60 13.54
CA VAL A 221 -15.76 13.50 12.19
C VAL A 221 -14.65 13.41 11.14
N ASP A 222 -13.55 14.14 11.36
CA ASP A 222 -12.34 14.09 10.54
C ASP A 222 -11.15 14.22 11.48
N GLU A 223 -10.55 13.08 11.85
CA GLU A 223 -9.43 13.02 12.78
C GLU A 223 -8.27 13.91 12.33
N ARG A 224 -7.88 13.84 11.05
CA ARG A 224 -6.72 14.59 10.54
C ARG A 224 -6.97 16.09 10.54
N ALA A 225 -8.16 16.52 10.13
CA ALA A 225 -8.50 17.95 10.15
C ALA A 225 -8.56 18.50 11.57
N VAL A 226 -9.09 17.73 12.52
CA VAL A 226 -9.18 18.13 13.93
C VAL A 226 -7.79 18.15 14.57
N LEU A 227 -7.03 17.07 14.44
CA LEU A 227 -5.71 16.89 15.07
C LEU A 227 -4.65 17.89 14.58
N LYS A 228 -4.78 18.39 13.34
CA LYS A 228 -3.88 19.44 12.80
C LYS A 228 -3.90 20.74 13.61
N HIS A 229 -4.99 21.04 14.31
CA HIS A 229 -5.12 22.26 15.10
C HIS A 229 -4.49 22.15 16.50
N PHE A 230 -4.04 20.95 16.89
CA PHE A 230 -3.38 20.71 18.18
C PHE A 230 -1.87 20.90 18.02
N PRO A 231 -1.26 21.95 18.63
CA PRO A 231 0.15 22.27 18.40
C PRO A 231 1.13 21.20 18.88
N GLN A 232 0.72 20.37 19.85
CA GLN A 232 1.52 19.31 20.44
C GLN A 232 1.21 17.93 19.86
N TRP A 233 0.36 17.80 18.85
CA TRP A 233 0.04 16.47 18.30
C TRP A 233 1.27 15.84 17.61
N PRO A 234 1.80 14.71 18.10
CA PRO A 234 3.00 14.10 17.54
C PRO A 234 2.65 13.22 16.33
N GLU A 235 2.19 13.85 15.25
CA GLU A 235 1.65 13.18 14.03
C GLU A 235 2.56 12.07 13.51
N ARG A 236 3.87 12.35 13.41
CA ARG A 236 4.86 11.38 12.91
C ARG A 236 4.96 10.13 13.79
N LYS A 237 4.88 10.29 15.11
CA LYS A 237 4.96 9.18 16.07
C LYS A 237 3.65 8.39 16.07
N ALA A 238 2.51 9.08 16.08
CA ALA A 238 1.20 8.46 16.03
C ALA A 238 1.01 7.61 14.75
N ASP A 239 1.39 8.14 13.58
CA ASP A 239 1.31 7.42 12.32
C ASP A 239 2.24 6.19 12.31
N ALA A 240 3.46 6.32 12.82
CA ALA A 240 4.39 5.20 12.91
C ALA A 240 3.92 4.10 13.87
N ILE A 241 3.30 4.46 15.01
CA ILE A 241 2.71 3.51 15.96
C ILE A 241 1.57 2.74 15.29
N ARG A 242 0.66 3.44 14.59
CA ARG A 242 -0.44 2.81 13.86
C ARG A 242 0.05 1.89 12.75
N GLU A 243 1.05 2.33 11.99
CA GLU A 243 1.70 1.52 10.95
C GLU A 243 2.31 0.24 11.56
N ALA A 244 3.07 0.36 12.66
CA ALA A 244 3.69 -0.78 13.33
C ALA A 244 2.65 -1.79 13.83
N ALA A 245 1.60 -1.32 14.49
CA ALA A 245 0.51 -2.16 14.97
C ALA A 245 -0.22 -2.86 13.81
N CYS A 246 -0.50 -2.13 12.72
CA CYS A 246 -1.14 -2.68 11.53
C CYS A 246 -0.29 -3.79 10.90
N CYS A 247 0.99 -3.51 10.62
CA CYS A 247 1.89 -4.50 10.00
C CYS A 247 2.07 -5.75 10.86
N PHE A 248 2.23 -5.58 12.17
CA PHE A 248 2.34 -6.72 13.08
C PHE A 248 1.06 -7.56 13.11
N ARG A 249 -0.10 -6.90 13.22
CA ARG A 249 -1.41 -7.56 13.24
C ARG A 249 -1.69 -8.33 11.96
N ASP A 250 -1.35 -7.76 10.80
CA ASP A 250 -1.53 -8.41 9.50
C ASP A 250 -0.73 -9.70 9.41
N LEU A 251 0.54 -9.67 9.83
CA LEU A 251 1.40 -10.87 9.86
C LEU A 251 0.86 -11.93 10.84
N LYS A 252 0.48 -11.51 12.05
CA LYS A 252 -0.06 -12.40 13.10
C LYS A 252 -1.40 -13.02 12.70
N ASN A 253 -2.28 -12.26 12.05
CA ASN A 253 -3.54 -12.77 11.53
C ASN A 253 -3.29 -13.84 10.46
N LEU A 254 -2.33 -13.62 9.56
CA LEU A 254 -1.99 -14.58 8.52
C LEU A 254 -1.37 -15.87 9.09
N GLU A 255 -0.50 -15.74 10.09
CA GLU A 255 0.02 -16.87 10.85
C GLU A 255 -1.13 -17.66 11.53
N SER A 256 -2.09 -16.96 12.14
CA SER A 256 -3.26 -17.62 12.75
C SER A 256 -4.14 -18.31 11.71
N GLU A 257 -4.29 -17.76 10.50
CA GLU A 257 -5.01 -18.37 9.38
C GLU A 257 -4.31 -19.66 8.91
N LEU A 258 -2.97 -19.67 8.90
CA LEU A 258 -2.16 -20.84 8.57
C LEU A 258 -2.24 -21.92 9.66
N LEU A 259 -2.12 -21.56 10.94
CA LEU A 259 -2.16 -22.50 12.05
C LEU A 259 -3.56 -23.09 12.28
N SER A 260 -4.61 -22.31 12.02
CA SER A 260 -6.00 -22.76 12.12
C SER A 260 -6.48 -23.52 10.88
N TYR A 261 -5.66 -23.61 9.83
CA TYR A 261 -6.03 -24.32 8.61
C TYR A 261 -6.24 -25.81 8.90
N LYS A 262 -7.49 -26.25 8.77
CA LYS A 262 -7.89 -27.65 8.89
C LYS A 262 -8.35 -28.16 7.54
N ASP A 263 -7.71 -29.24 7.08
CA ASP A 263 -8.09 -29.88 5.82
C ASP A 263 -9.54 -30.39 5.92
N ASN A 264 -10.33 -30.11 4.88
CA ASN A 264 -11.71 -30.54 4.80
C ASN A 264 -11.77 -31.82 3.96
N PRO A 265 -12.05 -32.99 4.57
CA PRO A 265 -12.04 -34.27 3.84
C PRO A 265 -13.12 -34.36 2.76
N LYS A 266 -14.08 -33.43 2.73
CA LYS A 266 -15.14 -33.34 1.71
C LYS A 266 -14.76 -32.46 0.51
N GLN A 267 -13.66 -31.72 0.57
CA GLN A 267 -13.20 -30.90 -0.55
C GLN A 267 -12.28 -31.69 -1.49
N PRO A 268 -12.34 -31.45 -2.81
CA PRO A 268 -11.37 -31.99 -3.75
C PRO A 268 -9.95 -31.49 -3.41
N LEU A 269 -8.98 -32.41 -3.37
CA LEU A 269 -7.58 -32.12 -3.09
C LEU A 269 -7.00 -30.92 -3.88
N PRO A 270 -7.29 -30.73 -5.19
CA PRO A 270 -6.79 -29.56 -5.92
C PRO A 270 -7.23 -28.22 -5.34
N LYS A 271 -8.44 -28.15 -4.76
CA LYS A 271 -8.95 -26.92 -4.14
C LYS A 271 -8.27 -26.63 -2.80
N THR A 272 -8.03 -27.68 -2.01
CA THR A 272 -7.25 -27.59 -0.76
C THR A 272 -5.84 -27.08 -1.05
N LEU A 273 -5.17 -27.68 -2.04
CA LEU A 273 -3.82 -27.30 -2.46
C LEU A 273 -3.76 -25.87 -2.99
N GLN A 274 -4.72 -25.46 -3.83
CA GLN A 274 -4.79 -24.08 -4.32
C GLN A 274 -4.94 -23.09 -3.16
N ARG A 275 -5.75 -23.42 -2.16
CA ARG A 275 -5.92 -22.55 -0.98
C ARG A 275 -4.65 -22.45 -0.14
N LEU A 276 -3.97 -23.57 0.11
CA LEU A 276 -2.68 -23.59 0.81
C LEU A 276 -1.63 -22.76 0.06
N GLN A 277 -1.53 -22.93 -1.26
CA GLN A 277 -0.63 -22.15 -2.10
C GLN A 277 -0.94 -20.66 -2.02
N THR A 278 -2.21 -20.24 -2.09
CA THR A 278 -2.56 -18.83 -1.96
C THR A 278 -2.22 -18.24 -0.58
N LEU A 279 -2.28 -19.04 0.48
CA LEU A 279 -1.87 -18.59 1.82
C LEU A 279 -0.36 -18.45 1.92
N GLN A 280 0.38 -19.42 1.37
CA GLN A 280 1.83 -19.38 1.27
C GLN A 280 2.30 -18.17 0.47
N ASP A 281 1.75 -17.94 -0.73
CA ASP A 281 2.07 -16.80 -1.59
C ASP A 281 1.80 -15.46 -0.89
N ARG A 282 0.71 -15.38 -0.11
CA ARG A 282 0.39 -14.19 0.68
C ARG A 282 1.43 -13.96 1.78
N LEU A 283 1.83 -15.01 2.49
CA LEU A 283 2.82 -14.91 3.58
C LEU A 283 4.18 -14.51 3.04
N GLU A 284 4.61 -15.14 1.94
CA GLU A 284 5.88 -14.83 1.28
C GLU A 284 5.94 -13.36 0.84
N ARG A 285 4.88 -12.85 0.21
CA ARG A 285 4.82 -11.44 -0.20
C ARG A 285 4.89 -10.47 0.98
N VAL A 286 4.20 -10.77 2.09
CA VAL A 286 4.22 -9.91 3.29
C VAL A 286 5.62 -9.89 3.90
N ILE A 287 6.24 -11.05 4.06
CA ILE A 287 7.59 -11.17 4.62
C ILE A 287 8.61 -10.48 3.71
N GLU A 288 8.57 -10.74 2.40
CA GLU A 288 9.47 -10.12 1.42
C GLU A 288 9.34 -8.58 1.45
N ASN A 289 8.12 -8.05 1.57
CA ASN A 289 7.90 -6.61 1.69
C ASN A 289 8.45 -6.02 3.00
N ILE A 290 8.27 -6.74 4.12
CA ILE A 290 8.84 -6.34 5.41
C ILE A 290 10.37 -6.35 5.33
N GLU A 291 10.97 -7.42 4.81
CA GLU A 291 12.42 -7.56 4.64
C GLU A 291 13.02 -6.46 3.76
N LYS A 292 12.38 -6.13 2.63
CA LYS A 292 12.84 -5.05 1.72
C LYS A 292 12.92 -3.68 2.39
N THR A 293 12.04 -3.40 3.34
CA THR A 293 11.94 -2.09 4.00
C THR A 293 12.53 -2.09 5.41
N ARG A 294 12.96 -3.27 5.90
CA ARG A 294 13.27 -3.57 7.29
C ARG A 294 14.25 -2.60 7.90
N GLU A 295 15.40 -2.36 7.27
CA GLU A 295 16.45 -1.51 7.86
C GLU A 295 15.96 -0.07 8.07
N SER A 296 15.21 0.47 7.11
CA SER A 296 14.68 1.83 7.19
C SER A 296 13.55 1.97 8.22
N THR A 297 12.66 0.98 8.27
CA THR A 297 11.51 0.96 9.18
C THR A 297 11.97 0.70 10.62
N CYS A 298 12.89 -0.24 10.84
CA CYS A 298 13.47 -0.50 12.16
C CYS A 298 14.22 0.72 12.70
N LYS A 299 14.95 1.45 11.85
CA LYS A 299 15.59 2.70 12.26
C LYS A 299 14.55 3.72 12.69
N ARG A 300 13.50 3.94 11.88
CA ARG A 300 12.41 4.87 12.20
C ARG A 300 11.69 4.51 13.50
N TYR A 301 11.40 3.22 13.72
CA TYR A 301 10.77 2.73 14.93
C TYR A 301 11.67 2.90 16.16
N ARG A 302 12.98 2.66 16.01
CA ARG A 302 13.97 2.91 17.07
C ARG A 302 14.03 4.37 17.48
N ASP A 303 14.09 5.28 16.51
CA ASP A 303 14.13 6.72 16.75
C ASP A 303 12.84 7.20 17.47
N LEU A 304 11.72 6.53 17.24
CA LEU A 304 10.42 6.83 17.83
C LEU A 304 10.06 5.98 19.07
N GLN A 305 10.98 5.14 19.55
CA GLN A 305 10.79 4.23 20.69
C GLN A 305 9.63 3.22 20.53
N ILE A 306 9.41 2.74 19.31
CA ILE A 306 8.40 1.75 18.97
C ILE A 306 9.06 0.37 18.87
N PRO A 307 8.61 -0.69 19.57
CA PRO A 307 9.17 -2.03 19.47
C PRO A 307 9.33 -2.52 18.02
N TRP A 308 10.55 -2.90 17.66
CA TRP A 308 10.92 -3.34 16.30
C TRP A 308 11.50 -4.77 16.29
N GLU A 309 11.68 -5.38 17.45
CA GLU A 309 12.31 -6.69 17.65
C GLU A 309 11.57 -7.80 16.90
N TRP A 310 10.25 -7.68 16.76
CA TRP A 310 9.40 -8.61 16.02
C TRP A 310 9.73 -8.68 14.52
N MET A 311 10.36 -7.63 13.97
CA MET A 311 10.78 -7.54 12.56
C MET A 311 12.12 -8.22 12.28
N LEU A 312 12.88 -8.60 13.31
CA LEU A 312 14.19 -9.22 13.16
C LEU A 312 14.08 -10.71 12.83
N ASP A 313 15.19 -11.32 12.39
CA ASP A 313 15.27 -12.76 12.11
C ASP A 313 15.05 -13.64 13.37
N SER A 314 15.24 -13.06 14.55
CA SER A 314 14.90 -13.67 15.85
C SER A 314 13.42 -13.52 16.22
N GLY A 315 12.72 -12.56 15.61
CA GLY A 315 11.34 -12.20 15.90
C GLY A 315 10.31 -12.98 15.09
N LEU A 316 9.09 -12.44 15.03
CA LEU A 316 7.95 -13.06 14.34
C LEU A 316 8.19 -13.21 12.83
N VAL A 317 8.81 -12.21 12.20
CA VAL A 317 9.17 -12.25 10.77
C VAL A 317 10.12 -13.41 10.49
N GLY A 318 11.18 -13.56 11.29
CA GLY A 318 12.11 -14.67 11.14
C GLY A 318 11.49 -16.04 11.44
N GLN A 319 10.56 -16.13 12.41
CA GLN A 319 9.80 -17.36 12.66
C GLN A 319 8.98 -17.77 11.44
N ASN A 320 8.23 -16.83 10.86
CA ASN A 320 7.41 -17.09 9.68
C ASN A 320 8.26 -17.32 8.42
N SER A 321 9.40 -16.65 8.28
CA SER A 321 10.38 -16.90 7.21
C SER A 321 10.94 -18.33 7.30
N ARG A 322 11.22 -18.83 8.52
CA ARG A 322 11.60 -20.23 8.76
C ARG A 322 10.49 -21.23 8.42
N LEU A 323 9.22 -20.87 8.64
CA LEU A 323 8.08 -21.71 8.22
C LEU A 323 8.01 -21.86 6.70
N LEU A 324 8.31 -20.78 5.96
CA LEU A 324 8.41 -20.79 4.50
C LEU A 324 9.67 -21.48 3.98
N ASN A 325 10.70 -21.61 4.81
CA ASN A 325 12.00 -22.06 4.35
C ASN A 325 11.94 -23.50 3.81
N ALA A 326 12.65 -23.72 2.71
CA ALA A 326 12.50 -24.89 1.84
C ALA A 326 12.64 -26.21 2.59
N GLU A 327 13.45 -26.27 3.64
CA GLU A 327 13.69 -27.49 4.44
C GLU A 327 12.43 -28.00 5.14
N ASN A 328 11.61 -27.10 5.70
CA ASN A 328 10.35 -27.44 6.36
C ASN A 328 9.28 -27.86 5.35
N VAL A 329 9.19 -27.14 4.24
CA VAL A 329 8.27 -27.46 3.13
C VAL A 329 8.66 -28.80 2.49
N LEU A 330 9.95 -29.07 2.30
CA LEU A 330 10.42 -30.33 1.72
C LEU A 330 10.15 -31.52 2.64
N HIS A 331 10.33 -31.36 3.96
CA HIS A 331 9.95 -32.37 4.94
C HIS A 331 8.44 -32.63 4.94
N GLN A 332 7.61 -31.59 4.81
CA GLN A 332 6.16 -31.74 4.69
C GLN A 332 5.76 -32.41 3.38
N GLY A 333 6.39 -32.03 2.25
CA GLY A 333 6.21 -32.64 0.94
C GLY A 333 6.57 -34.12 0.96
N ALA A 334 7.69 -34.49 1.59
CA ALA A 334 8.10 -35.89 1.75
C ALA A 334 7.12 -36.70 2.62
N ARG A 335 6.63 -36.13 3.73
CA ARG A 335 5.60 -36.77 4.57
C ARG A 335 4.27 -36.96 3.83
N PHE A 336 3.88 -35.98 3.02
CA PHE A 336 2.69 -36.05 2.18
C PHE A 336 2.84 -37.15 1.12
N ALA A 337 3.94 -37.13 0.37
CA ALA A 337 4.26 -38.14 -0.63
C ALA A 337 4.22 -39.55 -0.01
N TYR A 338 4.88 -39.75 1.12
CA TYR A 338 4.83 -41.02 1.85
C TYR A 338 3.41 -41.46 2.21
N ARG A 339 2.55 -40.54 2.66
CA ARG A 339 1.15 -40.86 3.00
C ARG A 339 0.34 -41.24 1.76
N VAL A 340 0.54 -40.56 0.63
CA VAL A 340 -0.09 -40.90 -0.65
C VAL A 340 0.37 -42.28 -1.13
N HIS A 341 1.67 -42.56 -1.05
CA HIS A 341 2.24 -43.87 -1.39
C HIS A 341 1.62 -45.00 -0.55
N GLN A 342 1.51 -44.81 0.76
CA GLN A 342 0.90 -45.78 1.67
C GLN A 342 -0.59 -46.01 1.36
N PHE A 343 -1.31 -44.95 0.99
CA PHE A 343 -2.74 -45.03 0.69
C PHE A 343 -3.01 -45.69 -0.67
N ALA A 344 -2.26 -45.31 -1.70
CA ALA A 344 -2.43 -45.82 -3.06
C ALA A 344 -1.73 -47.16 -3.30
N GLY A 345 -0.84 -47.59 -2.40
CA GLY A 345 -0.02 -48.79 -2.55
C GLY A 345 1.19 -48.62 -3.47
N GLY A 346 1.53 -47.39 -3.85
CA GLY A 346 2.63 -47.07 -4.75
C GLY A 346 2.51 -45.68 -5.36
N PHE A 347 3.51 -45.32 -6.19
CA PHE A 347 3.45 -44.19 -7.11
C PHE A 347 3.35 -44.69 -8.55
N ASP A 348 2.72 -43.91 -9.41
CA ASP A 348 2.88 -44.03 -10.85
C ASP A 348 4.19 -43.38 -11.30
N ILE A 349 4.58 -43.61 -12.55
CA ILE A 349 5.87 -43.17 -13.12
C ILE A 349 6.04 -41.65 -13.00
N ASP A 350 4.97 -40.89 -13.20
CA ASP A 350 4.98 -39.43 -13.13
C ASP A 350 5.19 -38.94 -11.68
N THR A 351 4.47 -39.53 -10.70
CA THR A 351 4.62 -39.14 -9.29
C THR A 351 5.97 -39.59 -8.72
N GLU A 352 6.49 -40.74 -9.15
CA GLU A 352 7.83 -41.22 -8.81
C GLU A 352 8.90 -40.26 -9.31
N HIS A 353 8.80 -39.78 -10.56
CA HIS A 353 9.72 -38.80 -11.11
C HIS A 353 9.73 -37.49 -10.31
N VAL A 354 8.55 -36.97 -9.97
CA VAL A 354 8.41 -35.76 -9.13
C VAL A 354 9.00 -35.97 -7.75
N PHE A 355 8.82 -37.16 -7.14
CA PHE A 355 9.41 -37.47 -5.84
C PHE A 355 10.94 -37.56 -5.88
N GLU A 356 11.52 -38.13 -6.93
CA GLU A 356 12.97 -38.15 -7.11
C GLU A 356 13.54 -36.74 -7.39
N GLU A 357 12.80 -35.88 -8.06
CA GLU A 357 13.16 -34.46 -8.21
C GLU A 357 13.15 -33.74 -6.85
N LEU A 358 12.14 -33.98 -6.01
CA LEU A 358 12.07 -33.47 -4.64
C LEU A 358 13.29 -33.91 -3.81
N LYS A 359 13.69 -35.18 -3.94
CA LYS A 359 14.87 -35.74 -3.28
C LYS A 359 16.17 -35.11 -3.79
N ARG A 360 16.29 -34.85 -5.09
CA ARG A 360 17.43 -34.13 -5.69
C ARG A 360 17.52 -32.68 -5.19
N ILE A 361 16.39 -32.00 -5.04
CA ILE A 361 16.34 -30.64 -4.47
C ILE A 361 16.84 -30.65 -3.02
N ARG A 362 16.50 -31.68 -2.23
CA ARG A 362 17.03 -31.86 -0.87
C ARG A 362 18.56 -31.92 -0.85
N THR A 363 19.12 -32.82 -1.64
CA THR A 363 20.57 -33.11 -1.63
C THR A 363 21.39 -31.97 -2.21
N SER A 364 20.81 -31.21 -3.15
CA SER A 364 21.42 -30.00 -3.72
C SER A 364 21.44 -28.83 -2.74
N LYS A 365 20.35 -28.58 -1.99
CA LYS A 365 20.26 -27.46 -1.04
C LYS A 365 20.87 -27.75 0.34
N PHE A 366 20.87 -29.01 0.76
CA PHE A 366 21.34 -29.45 2.07
C PHE A 366 22.29 -30.64 1.89
N PRO A 367 23.52 -30.41 1.41
CA PRO A 367 24.51 -31.47 1.36
C PRO A 367 24.79 -31.90 2.81
N GLU A 368 24.60 -33.20 3.10
CA GLU A 368 24.99 -33.75 4.39
C GLU A 368 26.50 -33.50 4.58
N ALA A 369 26.84 -32.67 5.57
CA ALA A 369 28.21 -32.54 6.02
C ALA A 369 28.59 -33.85 6.71
N ASN A 370 29.27 -34.72 5.97
CA ASN A 370 29.92 -35.92 6.51
C ASN A 370 31.07 -35.55 7.44
#